data_AF-A0AA88H7W4-F1
#
_entry.id   AF-A0AA88H7W4-F1
#
_cell.length_a   1.000
_cell.length_b   1.000
_cell.length_c   1.000
_cell.angle_alpha   90.00
_cell.angle_beta   90.00
_cell.angle_gamma   90.00
#
_symmetry.space_group_name_H-M   'P 1'
#
loop_
_entity.id
_entity.type
_entity.pdbx_description
1 polymer ?
#
loop_
_entity_poly.entity_id
_entity_poly.type
_entity_poly.pdbx_seq_one_letter_code
_entity_poly.pdbx_strand_id
1 'polypeptide(L)'
;MRYIRATAALCIITLFTDAFATLLTGLGLKSEDPEKKYKYYRLAVYIMLLSLISVLVGLIIYPVCFADELAAGNRLLWEFGWAYGVGWGASIFLFGAIVLLLCDKESEEIYYKERDIIQDNFIDEKA
;
A
#
# COMPACT_ATOMS: atom_id res chain seq x y z
N MET A 1 8.34 11.70 26.62
CA MET A 1 7.65 10.41 26.90
C MET A 1 6.29 10.22 26.21
N ARG A 2 5.54 11.28 25.83
CA ARG A 2 4.23 11.13 25.13
C ARG A 2 4.35 10.72 23.65
N TYR A 3 5.42 11.15 22.99
CA TYR A 3 5.65 11.00 21.54
C TYR A 3 5.95 9.55 21.14
N ILE A 4 6.74 8.81 21.93
CA ILE A 4 7.05 7.39 21.67
C ILE A 4 5.78 6.53 21.72
N ARG A 5 4.85 6.82 22.65
CA ARG A 5 3.54 6.15 22.71
C ARG A 5 2.65 6.52 21.52
N ALA A 6 2.72 7.75 21.04
CA ALA A 6 1.97 8.18 19.85
C ALA A 6 2.51 7.52 18.58
N THR A 7 3.83 7.48 18.39
CA THR A 7 4.48 6.80 17.27
C THR A 7 4.23 5.29 17.31
N ALA A 8 4.30 4.66 18.49
CA ALA A 8 3.97 3.25 18.65
C ALA A 8 2.49 2.96 18.30
N ALA A 9 1.57 3.83 18.73
CA ALA A 9 0.15 3.70 18.38
C ALA A 9 -0.08 3.84 16.86
N LEU A 10 0.60 4.78 16.21
CA LEU A 10 0.54 4.95 14.75
C LEU A 10 1.11 3.73 14.00
N CYS A 11 2.23 3.16 14.46
CA CYS A 11 2.78 1.93 13.87
C CYS A 11 1.82 0.74 14.01
N ILE A 12 1.16 0.59 15.18
CA ILE A 12 0.18 -0.47 15.39
C ILE A 12 -1.03 -0.31 14.46
N ILE A 13 -1.56 0.92 14.32
CA ILE A 13 -2.68 1.20 13.41
C ILE A 13 -2.27 0.93 11.95
N THR A 14 -1.04 1.29 11.57
CA THR A 14 -0.49 1.02 10.23
C THR A 14 -0.45 -0.49 9.97
N LEU A 15 0.06 -1.28 10.92
CA LEU A 15 0.12 -2.74 10.81
C LEU A 15 -1.27 -3.38 10.69
N PHE A 16 -2.24 -2.94 11.48
CA PHE A 16 -3.61 -3.44 11.36
C PHE A 16 -4.24 -3.09 10.02
N THR A 17 -4.02 -1.87 9.54
CA THR A 17 -4.54 -1.40 8.24
C THR A 17 -3.91 -2.17 7.09
N ASP A 18 -2.60 -2.43 7.16
CA ASP A 18 -1.83 -3.19 6.16
C ASP A 18 -2.25 -4.67 6.11
N ALA A 19 -2.45 -5.29 7.28
CA ALA A 19 -2.99 -6.64 7.38
C ALA A 19 -4.39 -6.72 6.76
N PHE A 20 -5.26 -5.74 7.05
CA PHE A 20 -6.60 -5.68 6.48
C PHE A 20 -6.58 -5.46 4.96
N ALA A 21 -5.67 -4.61 4.46
CA ALA A 21 -5.45 -4.38 3.03
C ALA A 21 -5.03 -5.68 2.33
N THR A 22 -4.05 -6.39 2.90
CA THR A 22 -3.54 -7.65 2.35
C THR A 22 -4.61 -8.73 2.31
N LEU A 23 -5.45 -8.82 3.35
CA LEU A 23 -6.59 -9.74 3.37
C LEU A 23 -7.62 -9.38 2.29
N LEU A 24 -7.93 -8.11 2.09
CA LEU A 24 -8.84 -7.67 1.03
C LEU A 24 -8.27 -7.94 -0.38
N THR A 25 -6.98 -7.71 -0.60
CA THR A 25 -6.30 -8.08 -1.86
C THR A 25 -6.35 -9.59 -2.09
N GLY A 26 -6.08 -10.38 -1.05
CA GLY A 26 -6.13 -11.85 -1.11
C GLY A 26 -7.54 -12.41 -1.36
N LEU A 27 -8.56 -11.85 -0.73
CA LEU A 27 -9.97 -12.22 -0.96
C LEU A 27 -10.49 -11.73 -2.32
N GLY A 28 -9.98 -10.60 -2.81
CA GLY A 28 -10.25 -10.08 -4.15
C GLY A 28 -9.71 -11.00 -5.25
N LEU A 29 -8.52 -11.59 -5.06
CA LEU A 29 -7.96 -12.59 -5.99
C LEU A 29 -8.80 -13.88 -6.06
N LYS A 30 -9.44 -14.29 -4.95
CA LYS A 30 -10.22 -15.52 -4.84
C LYS A 30 -11.68 -15.38 -5.34
N SER A 31 -12.20 -14.17 -5.53
CA SER A 31 -13.59 -13.97 -5.97
C SER A 31 -13.70 -14.05 -7.50
N GLU A 32 -14.58 -14.92 -8.00
CA GLU A 32 -14.87 -15.17 -9.43
C GLU A 32 -15.86 -14.16 -10.06
N ASP A 33 -16.43 -13.21 -9.30
CA ASP A 33 -17.39 -12.22 -9.81
C ASP A 33 -16.72 -10.94 -10.35
N PRO A 34 -16.70 -10.68 -11.67
CA PRO A 34 -15.88 -9.65 -12.31
C PRO A 34 -16.21 -8.20 -11.89
N GLU A 35 -17.49 -7.87 -11.65
CA GLU A 35 -17.88 -6.50 -11.27
C GLU A 35 -17.58 -6.15 -9.81
N LYS A 36 -17.65 -7.13 -8.90
CA LYS A 36 -17.35 -6.92 -7.48
C LYS A 36 -15.85 -6.92 -7.25
N LYS A 37 -15.11 -7.78 -7.96
CA LYS A 37 -13.65 -7.85 -7.93
C LYS A 37 -13.00 -6.49 -8.19
N TYR A 38 -13.48 -5.77 -9.21
CA TYR A 38 -12.96 -4.45 -9.56
C TYR A 38 -13.11 -3.41 -8.43
N LYS A 39 -14.24 -3.42 -7.71
CA LYS A 39 -14.46 -2.49 -6.58
C LYS A 39 -13.57 -2.82 -5.38
N TYR A 40 -13.42 -4.10 -5.05
CA TYR A 40 -12.53 -4.55 -3.97
C TYR A 40 -11.07 -4.26 -4.28
N TYR A 41 -10.64 -4.47 -5.52
CA TYR A 41 -9.27 -4.19 -5.96
C TYR A 41 -8.95 -2.70 -5.94
N ARG A 42 -9.87 -1.84 -6.39
CA ARG A 42 -9.71 -0.38 -6.33
C ARG A 42 -9.61 0.11 -4.88
N LEU A 43 -10.45 -0.43 -4.00
CA LEU A 43 -10.39 -0.13 -2.56
C LEU A 43 -9.06 -0.60 -1.95
N ALA A 44 -8.58 -1.80 -2.32
CA ALA A 44 -7.32 -2.32 -1.84
C ALA A 44 -6.12 -1.44 -2.24
N VAL A 45 -6.06 -0.95 -3.48
CA VAL A 45 -5.01 -0.02 -3.92
C VAL A 45 -5.04 1.28 -3.10
N TYR A 46 -6.22 1.83 -2.80
CA TYR A 46 -6.33 3.03 -1.96
C TYR A 46 -5.83 2.77 -0.52
N ILE A 47 -6.15 1.62 0.06
CA ILE A 47 -5.70 1.27 1.40
C ILE A 47 -4.17 1.03 1.41
N MET A 48 -3.62 0.39 0.38
CA MET A 48 -2.17 0.19 0.24
C MET A 48 -1.40 1.51 0.05
N LEU A 49 -1.94 2.46 -0.73
CA LEU A 49 -1.38 3.81 -0.85
C LEU A 49 -1.40 4.55 0.49
N LEU A 50 -2.49 4.46 1.24
CA LEU A 50 -2.59 5.05 2.57
C LEU A 50 -1.58 4.43 3.55
N SER A 51 -1.40 3.10 3.49
CA SER A 51 -0.39 2.37 4.26
C SER A 51 1.03 2.85 3.95
N LEU A 52 1.36 3.00 2.65
CA LEU A 52 2.66 3.53 2.21
C LEU A 52 2.93 4.93 2.78
N ILE A 53 1.95 5.83 2.72
CA ILE A 53 2.06 7.18 3.29
C ILE A 53 2.31 7.10 4.81
N SER A 54 1.57 6.24 5.52
CA SER A 54 1.74 6.07 6.96
C SER A 54 3.12 5.54 7.34
N VAL A 55 3.64 4.54 6.61
CA VAL A 55 5.00 4.00 6.81
C VAL A 55 6.05 5.08 6.55
N LEU A 56 5.91 5.86 5.47
CA LEU A 56 6.82 6.97 5.15
C LEU A 56 6.81 8.05 6.24
N VAL A 57 5.63 8.41 6.75
CA VAL A 57 5.50 9.36 7.86
C VAL A 57 6.17 8.83 9.13
N GLY A 58 6.00 7.55 9.46
CA GLY A 58 6.71 6.91 10.58
C GLY A 58 8.23 6.92 10.42
N LEU A 59 8.72 6.66 9.21
CA LEU A 59 10.13 6.69 8.86
C LEU A 59 10.76 8.09 8.90
N ILE A 60 9.97 9.15 8.69
CA ILE A 60 10.42 10.54 8.77
C ILE A 60 10.32 11.08 10.20
N ILE A 61 9.27 10.71 10.96
CA ILE A 61 9.11 11.14 12.36
C ILE A 61 10.23 10.55 13.23
N TYR A 62 10.65 9.30 12.96
CA TYR A 62 11.71 8.64 13.71
C TYR A 62 13.04 9.44 13.77
N PRO A 63 13.66 9.84 12.64
CA PRO A 63 14.86 10.68 12.66
C PRO A 63 14.63 12.09 13.19
N VAL A 64 13.46 12.69 12.97
CA VAL A 64 13.14 14.06 13.46
C VAL A 64 13.07 14.09 14.99
N CYS A 65 12.32 13.18 15.60
CA CYS A 65 12.29 13.07 17.07
C CYS A 65 13.64 12.64 17.63
N PHE A 66 14.38 11.77 16.94
CA PHE A 66 15.71 11.36 17.38
C PHE A 66 16.71 12.52 17.34
N ALA A 67 16.66 13.41 16.34
CA ALA A 67 17.52 14.58 16.25
C ALA A 67 17.28 15.57 17.41
N ASP A 68 16.01 15.80 17.79
CA ASP A 68 15.66 16.65 18.93
C ASP A 68 16.15 16.05 20.26
N GLU A 69 16.03 14.74 20.43
CA GLU A 69 16.43 14.05 21.66
C GLU A 69 17.97 13.91 21.77
N LEU A 70 18.68 13.84 20.64
CA LEU A 70 20.15 13.88 20.56
C LEU A 70 20.70 15.29 20.84
N ALA A 71 20.01 16.33 20.41
CA ALA A 71 20.35 17.73 20.72
C ALA A 71 20.12 18.06 22.20
N ALA A 72 19.07 17.48 22.82
CA ALA A 72 18.73 17.70 24.23
C ALA A 72 19.51 16.80 25.20
N GLY A 73 19.87 15.57 24.79
CA GLY A 73 20.60 14.61 25.58
C GLY A 73 21.96 14.32 24.95
N ASN A 74 23.03 14.85 25.53
CA ASN A 74 24.46 14.73 25.18
C ASN A 74 25.00 13.28 25.00
N ARG A 75 24.37 12.43 24.17
CA ARG A 75 24.77 11.05 23.86
C ARG A 75 25.43 11.04 22.49
N LEU A 76 26.64 10.48 22.40
CA LEU A 76 27.50 10.59 21.22
C LEU A 76 27.37 9.42 20.22
N LEU A 77 26.52 8.43 20.48
CA LEU A 77 26.39 7.26 19.62
C LEU A 77 24.96 7.09 19.08
N TRP A 78 24.92 7.06 17.76
CA TRP A 78 23.76 6.94 16.87
C TRP A 78 23.73 5.50 16.36
N GLU A 79 22.85 4.65 16.89
CA GLU A 79 22.60 3.34 16.29
C GLU A 79 21.32 3.41 15.46
N PHE A 80 21.43 3.80 14.19
CA PHE A 80 20.39 3.45 13.22
C PHE A 80 20.40 1.94 13.09
N GLY A 81 19.57 1.31 13.92
CA GLY A 81 19.42 -0.12 13.92
C GLY A 81 18.96 -0.61 12.55
N TRP A 82 19.28 -1.86 12.26
CA TRP A 82 18.84 -2.58 11.07
C TRP A 82 17.35 -2.41 10.75
N ALA A 83 16.51 -2.23 11.78
CA ALA A 83 15.10 -1.95 11.64
C ALA A 83 14.76 -0.73 10.77
N TYR A 84 15.59 0.34 10.81
CA TYR A 84 15.38 1.51 9.95
C TYR A 84 15.58 1.16 8.48
N GLY A 85 16.66 0.44 8.16
CA GLY A 85 16.92 -0.06 6.81
C GLY A 85 15.83 -1.02 6.33
N VAL A 86 15.37 -1.93 7.19
CA VAL A 86 14.23 -2.82 6.91
C VAL A 86 12.95 -2.01 6.65
N GLY A 87 12.71 -0.93 7.38
CA GLY A 87 11.58 -0.03 7.14
C GLY A 87 11.61 0.63 5.77
N TRP A 88 12.78 1.12 5.33
CA TRP A 88 12.94 1.67 3.97
C TRP A 88 12.78 0.59 2.91
N GLY A 89 13.37 -0.60 3.12
CA GLY A 89 13.19 -1.75 2.23
C GLY A 89 11.72 -2.15 2.08
N ALA A 90 10.98 -2.19 3.19
CA ALA A 90 9.54 -2.46 3.19
C ALA A 90 8.76 -1.40 2.39
N SER A 91 9.12 -0.11 2.51
CA SER A 91 8.47 0.96 1.75
C SER A 91 8.67 0.82 0.23
N ILE A 92 9.86 0.40 -0.21
CA ILE A 92 10.17 0.16 -1.63
C ILE A 92 9.39 -1.06 -2.14
N PHE A 93 9.34 -2.12 -1.35
CA PHE A 93 8.60 -3.33 -1.71
C PHE A 93 7.08 -3.07 -1.79
N LEU A 94 6.53 -2.29 -0.85
CA LEU A 94 5.15 -1.82 -0.87
C LEU A 94 4.85 -0.97 -2.10
N PHE A 95 5.74 -0.05 -2.44
CA PHE A 95 5.61 0.75 -3.66
C PHE A 95 5.60 -0.13 -4.91
N GLY A 96 6.53 -1.10 -5.01
CA GLY A 96 6.56 -2.07 -6.09
C GLY A 96 5.28 -2.90 -6.19
N ALA A 97 4.74 -3.36 -5.05
CA ALA A 97 3.48 -4.08 -5.00
C ALA A 97 2.29 -3.23 -5.51
N ILE A 98 2.22 -1.95 -5.13
CA ILE A 98 1.18 -1.03 -5.64
C ILE A 98 1.28 -0.86 -7.15
N VAL A 99 2.49 -0.69 -7.69
CA VAL A 99 2.71 -0.57 -9.14
C VAL A 99 2.28 -1.84 -9.86
N LEU A 100 2.66 -3.01 -9.36
CA LEU A 100 2.25 -4.29 -9.94
C LEU A 100 0.72 -4.46 -9.95
N LEU A 101 0.05 -4.12 -8.85
CA LEU A 101 -1.41 -4.16 -8.76
C LEU A 101 -2.06 -3.16 -9.75
N LEU A 102 -1.49 -1.97 -9.92
CA LEU A 102 -1.99 -1.00 -10.89
C LEU A 102 -1.85 -1.50 -12.34
N CYS A 103 -0.73 -2.12 -12.69
CA CYS A 103 -0.51 -2.73 -14.00
C CYS A 103 -1.48 -3.88 -14.28
N ASP A 104 -1.73 -4.73 -13.28
CA ASP A 104 -2.69 -5.84 -13.35
C ASP A 104 -4.13 -5.31 -13.53
N LYS A 105 -4.50 -4.22 -12.83
CA LYS A 105 -5.81 -3.56 -13.01
C LYS A 105 -5.97 -2.89 -14.37
N GLU A 106 -4.89 -2.38 -14.98
CA GLU A 106 -4.93 -1.77 -16.30
C GLU A 106 -5.11 -2.84 -17.39
N SER A 107 -4.38 -3.96 -17.30
CA SER A 107 -4.51 -5.07 -18.25
C SER A 107 -5.91 -5.70 -18.21
N GLU A 108 -6.50 -5.86 -17.02
CA GLU A 108 -7.85 -6.40 -16.87
C GLU A 108 -8.90 -5.45 -17.49
N GLU A 109 -8.76 -4.14 -17.31
CA GLU A 109 -9.67 -3.14 -17.89
C GLU A 109 -9.64 -3.13 -19.43
N ILE A 110 -8.47 -3.31 -20.03
CA ILE A 110 -8.30 -3.41 -21.48
C ILE A 110 -8.98 -4.69 -22.00
N TYR A 111 -8.83 -5.82 -21.31
CA TYR A 111 -9.42 -7.10 -21.72
C TYR A 111 -10.96 -7.05 -21.78
N TYR A 112 -11.62 -6.41 -20.81
CA TYR A 112 -13.07 -6.26 -20.84
C TYR A 112 -13.53 -5.31 -21.96
N LYS A 113 -12.81 -4.20 -22.19
CA LYS A 113 -13.12 -3.28 -23.29
C LYS A 113 -12.99 -3.97 -24.66
N GLU A 114 -11.96 -4.79 -24.84
CA GLU A 114 -11.74 -5.50 -26.09
C GLU A 114 -12.84 -6.53 -26.38
N ARG A 115 -13.32 -7.24 -25.35
CA ARG A 115 -14.46 -8.18 -25.50
C ARG A 115 -15.77 -7.50 -25.88
N ASP A 116 -16.10 -6.35 -25.29
CA ASP A 116 -17.33 -5.63 -25.61
C ASP A 116 -17.30 -5.12 -27.06
N ILE A 117 -16.17 -4.58 -27.52
CA ILE A 117 -16.00 -4.13 -28.91
C ILE A 117 -16.19 -5.28 -29.90
N ILE A 118 -15.62 -6.46 -29.61
CA ILE A 118 -15.78 -7.63 -30.48
C ILE A 118 -17.25 -8.08 -30.53
N GLN A 119 -17.93 -8.10 -29.37
CA GLN A 119 -19.34 -8.48 -29.29
C GLN A 119 -20.25 -7.52 -30.07
N ASP A 120 -20.04 -6.21 -29.95
CA ASP A 120 -20.80 -5.20 -30.70
C ASP A 120 -20.58 -5.34 -32.21
N ASN A 121 -19.33 -5.53 -32.67
CA ASN A 121 -19.03 -5.76 -34.09
C ASN A 121 -19.73 -7.02 -34.65
N PHE A 122 -19.84 -8.10 -33.87
CA PHE A 122 -20.56 -9.31 -34.29
C PHE A 122 -22.07 -9.10 -34.41
N ILE A 123 -22.65 -8.18 -33.64
CA ILE A 123 -24.08 -7.84 -33.72
C ILE A 123 -24.34 -7.02 -34.99
N ASP A 124 -23.46 -6.07 -35.32
CA ASP A 124 -23.57 -5.25 -36.53
C ASP A 124 -23.38 -6.05 -37.82
N GLU A 125 -22.52 -7.09 -37.83
CA GLU A 125 -22.36 -7.95 -39.01
C GLU A 125 -23.59 -8.84 -39.28
N LYS A 126 -24.41 -9.10 -38.27
CA LYS A 126 -25.61 -9.96 -38.36
C LYS A 126 -26.93 -9.21 -38.58
N ALA A 127 -26.90 -7.87 -38.55
CA ALA A 127 -28.05 -6.99 -38.76
C ALA A 127 -28.16 -6.55 -40.24
#